data_AF-A0A5D2BHI8-F1
#
_entry.id   AF-A0A5D2BHI8-F1
#
_cell.length_a   1.000
_cell.length_b   1.000
_cell.length_c   1.000
_cell.angle_alpha   90.00
_cell.angle_beta   90.00
_cell.angle_gamma   90.00
#
_symmetry.space_group_name_H-M   'P 1'
#
loop_
_entity.id
_entity.type
_entity.pdbx_description
1 polymer ?
#
loop_
_entity_poly.entity_id
_entity_poly.type
_entity_poly.pdbx_seq_one_letter_code
_entity_poly.pdbx_strand_id
1 'polypeptide(L)'
;MNFNLQSMNPSSSFVATRDQALSVFNHPFSQSHSFLVSNFKNGSFLSPINTHTRRPKTHTSFTTPKRFQPITGCLGERNTPAKALRQILESPGAHQGPACFDGLSAKLVERAGFQYCFTSGFSISAARLGLPDTGFISYGEMVDQGQQITQAVSIPVIGDGDNGYGNAMNVKRTVKGYIRAGFAGIILEDQVSPKACGHTQGRKVVSREEAVMRIKAAVDARKESGSDIVIVARTDSRQALSLEESLWRSRAFADAGADVLFIDALSSKEEMKAFCEVSPLVPKMANMLEGGGKTPILAPLELEEIGYKLVAYPLSLIGVSIRAMQDSLTALNGGRIPPPGSMPSFEEIKEILGFNNYYEEEKRYATSKYQLYADREGSNAYSIQRVRDDSEQRGQSPQDPVVEVITPDVYTKYGADGSRDPFSGIWSRTLRIKITGRDGFEKLDVRVPAGFLEGITNIVPALGGVNLKALLDDAAEEVGGKVLLDFNDTMGDRIQVFLE
;
A
#
# COMPACT_ATOMS: atom_id res chain seq x y z
N MET A 1 39.89 22.87 -21.42
CA MET A 1 39.52 23.06 -22.84
C MET A 1 38.10 23.62 -22.88
N ASN A 2 37.98 24.86 -23.37
CA ASN A 2 36.87 25.58 -24.04
C ASN A 2 35.41 25.14 -23.83
N PHE A 3 34.38 25.99 -23.80
CA PHE A 3 34.15 27.43 -23.51
C PHE A 3 32.60 27.58 -23.53
N ASN A 4 32.10 28.64 -22.88
CA ASN A 4 30.71 29.11 -22.79
C ASN A 4 29.81 28.95 -24.03
N LEU A 5 28.49 28.84 -23.79
CA LEU A 5 27.46 29.29 -24.72
C LEU A 5 26.46 30.22 -24.02
N GLN A 6 26.51 31.50 -24.41
CA GLN A 6 25.50 32.53 -24.19
C GLN A 6 24.36 32.41 -25.21
N SER A 7 23.21 32.89 -24.78
CA SER A 7 21.96 33.21 -25.48
C SER A 7 22.09 33.89 -26.85
N MET A 8 21.13 33.65 -27.75
CA MET A 8 20.45 34.68 -28.54
C MET A 8 19.23 34.12 -29.32
N ASN A 9 18.08 34.77 -29.14
CA ASN A 9 16.96 34.89 -30.11
C ASN A 9 17.40 35.88 -31.23
N PRO A 10 16.78 36.00 -32.44
CA PRO A 10 15.32 36.19 -32.60
C PRO A 10 14.67 35.76 -33.97
N SER A 11 13.32 35.80 -33.99
CA SER A 11 12.38 36.18 -35.08
C SER A 11 12.70 35.94 -36.58
N SER A 12 11.79 35.28 -37.31
CA SER A 12 10.85 35.94 -38.26
C SER A 12 10.09 34.96 -39.19
N SER A 13 8.81 35.32 -39.37
CA SER A 13 7.76 34.93 -40.32
C SER A 13 8.13 34.38 -41.72
N PHE A 14 7.34 33.40 -42.20
CA PHE A 14 6.88 33.33 -43.60
C PHE A 14 5.47 32.71 -43.69
N VAL A 15 4.62 33.34 -44.51
CA VAL A 15 3.22 33.03 -44.84
C VAL A 15 3.17 32.57 -46.31
N ALA A 16 2.08 31.88 -46.69
CA ALA A 16 1.56 31.58 -48.05
C ALA A 16 2.05 30.24 -48.66
N THR A 17 1.27 29.43 -49.39
CA THR A 17 -0.12 29.50 -49.89
C THR A 17 -0.54 28.10 -50.41
N ARG A 18 -1.85 27.94 -50.56
CA ARG A 18 -2.66 26.85 -51.12
C ARG A 18 -2.41 26.53 -52.61
N ASP A 19 -2.61 25.26 -52.99
CA ASP A 19 -3.60 24.73 -53.99
C ASP A 19 -3.12 23.70 -55.03
N GLN A 20 -4.11 22.87 -55.44
CA GLN A 20 -4.23 21.94 -56.61
C GLN A 20 -3.74 20.49 -56.42
N ALA A 21 -4.44 19.41 -56.80
CA ALA A 21 -5.65 19.14 -57.61
C ALA A 21 -6.20 17.71 -57.27
N LEU A 22 -7.52 17.47 -57.14
CA LEU A 22 -8.45 16.81 -58.11
C LEU A 22 -7.86 15.52 -58.78
N SER A 23 -8.46 14.32 -58.79
CA SER A 23 -9.85 13.96 -59.13
C SER A 23 -10.11 12.43 -59.04
N VAL A 24 -11.29 12.03 -58.52
CA VAL A 24 -12.32 11.17 -59.15
C VAL A 24 -12.03 9.67 -59.41
N PHE A 25 -12.80 8.78 -58.75
CA PHE A 25 -13.75 7.87 -59.40
C PHE A 25 -14.78 7.32 -58.39
N ASN A 26 -16.04 7.28 -58.84
CA ASN A 26 -17.26 6.97 -58.10
C ASN A 26 -17.83 5.62 -58.57
N HIS A 27 -18.70 5.06 -57.72
CA HIS A 27 -19.86 4.18 -58.01
C HIS A 27 -19.82 2.64 -57.85
N PRO A 28 -20.99 2.02 -57.52
CA PRO A 28 -21.13 0.91 -56.59
C PRO A 28 -21.82 -0.31 -57.26
N PHE A 29 -22.09 -1.38 -56.50
CA PHE A 29 -23.09 -2.37 -56.91
C PHE A 29 -23.96 -2.83 -55.74
N SER A 30 -25.26 -2.81 -56.01
CA SER A 30 -26.38 -3.37 -55.26
C SER A 30 -26.77 -4.71 -55.91
N GLN A 31 -27.13 -5.73 -55.13
CA GLN A 31 -28.47 -6.33 -55.16
C GLN A 31 -28.63 -7.55 -54.23
N SER A 32 -29.83 -7.58 -53.67
CA SER A 32 -30.59 -8.57 -52.89
C SER A 32 -30.65 -10.00 -53.44
N HIS A 33 -30.84 -11.00 -52.55
CA HIS A 33 -31.87 -12.06 -52.66
C HIS A 33 -32.11 -12.76 -51.31
N SER A 34 -33.19 -13.55 -51.26
CA SER A 34 -34.15 -13.66 -50.15
C SER A 34 -34.29 -15.08 -49.61
N PHE A 35 -34.88 -15.20 -48.41
CA PHE A 35 -35.69 -16.32 -47.87
C PHE A 35 -35.07 -17.73 -47.67
N LEU A 36 -35.09 -18.21 -46.41
CA LEU A 36 -35.89 -19.39 -46.02
C LEU A 36 -36.06 -19.49 -44.49
N VAL A 37 -37.33 -19.51 -44.08
CA VAL A 37 -37.85 -19.82 -42.74
C VAL A 37 -38.20 -21.31 -42.72
N SER A 38 -37.92 -22.03 -41.63
CA SER A 38 -38.73 -23.21 -41.29
C SER A 38 -38.86 -23.39 -39.78
N ASN A 39 -40.13 -23.46 -39.36
CA ASN A 39 -40.64 -23.84 -38.05
C ASN A 39 -40.51 -25.36 -37.84
N PHE A 40 -40.36 -25.83 -36.61
CA PHE A 40 -41.02 -27.07 -36.16
C PHE A 40 -41.44 -27.00 -34.68
N LYS A 41 -42.70 -27.40 -34.46
CA LYS A 41 -43.44 -27.43 -33.19
C LYS A 41 -43.32 -28.79 -32.48
N ASN A 42 -43.49 -28.75 -31.16
CA ASN A 42 -44.17 -29.67 -30.23
C ASN A 42 -44.12 -31.20 -30.41
N GLY A 43 -43.87 -31.90 -29.30
CA GLY A 43 -44.26 -33.30 -29.10
C GLY A 43 -43.88 -33.88 -27.75
N SER A 44 -44.74 -33.73 -26.75
CA SER A 44 -44.80 -34.54 -25.53
C SER A 44 -45.27 -35.96 -25.86
N PHE A 45 -44.71 -37.04 -25.28
CA PHE A 45 -45.48 -38.26 -24.99
C PHE A 45 -44.84 -39.16 -23.92
N LEU A 46 -45.75 -39.84 -23.24
CA LEU A 46 -45.74 -40.65 -22.03
C LEU A 46 -44.80 -41.87 -21.98
N SER A 47 -44.52 -42.28 -20.74
CA SER A 47 -43.95 -43.56 -20.29
C SER A 47 -44.81 -44.78 -20.68
N PRO A 48 -44.25 -45.99 -20.53
CA PRO A 48 -45.05 -47.12 -20.07
C PRO A 48 -44.49 -47.78 -18.80
N ILE A 49 -45.43 -48.04 -17.90
CA ILE A 49 -45.36 -48.95 -16.76
C ILE A 49 -45.32 -50.38 -17.30
N ASN A 50 -44.56 -51.29 -16.67
CA ASN A 50 -44.94 -52.69 -16.66
C ASN A 50 -44.55 -53.41 -15.37
N THR A 51 -45.43 -54.33 -15.00
CA THR A 51 -45.70 -54.86 -13.66
C THR A 51 -45.12 -56.25 -13.41
N HIS A 52 -44.78 -56.50 -12.13
CA HIS A 52 -44.85 -57.76 -11.36
C HIS A 52 -44.13 -59.05 -11.82
N THR A 53 -43.32 -59.61 -10.90
CA THR A 53 -43.57 -60.96 -10.32
C THR A 53 -42.74 -61.19 -9.04
N ARG A 54 -43.39 -61.79 -8.01
CA ARG A 54 -42.84 -62.16 -6.69
C ARG A 54 -42.31 -63.60 -6.72
N ARG A 55 -41.26 -63.93 -5.92
CA ARG A 55 -41.17 -65.06 -4.95
C ARG A 55 -39.80 -65.05 -4.19
N PRO A 56 -39.65 -65.74 -3.02
CA PRO A 56 -39.03 -65.11 -1.84
C PRO A 56 -37.86 -65.90 -1.17
N LYS A 57 -37.16 -65.19 -0.24
CA LYS A 57 -36.23 -65.63 0.85
C LYS A 57 -34.88 -66.21 0.38
N THR A 58 -33.70 -65.85 0.91
CA THR A 58 -33.26 -65.85 2.32
C THR A 58 -32.07 -64.90 2.58
N HIS A 59 -31.89 -64.52 3.85
CA HIS A 59 -30.87 -63.65 4.44
C HIS A 59 -29.40 -63.94 4.06
N THR A 60 -28.62 -62.87 3.85
CA THR A 60 -27.43 -62.54 4.67
C THR A 60 -27.03 -61.08 4.42
N SER A 61 -26.82 -60.35 5.50
CA SER A 61 -26.52 -58.93 5.59
C SER A 61 -25.09 -58.59 5.16
N PHE A 62 -24.94 -57.74 4.14
CA PHE A 62 -23.79 -56.85 4.00
C PHE A 62 -24.30 -55.41 4.01
N THR A 63 -24.04 -54.71 5.11
CA THR A 63 -24.28 -53.27 5.24
C THR A 63 -23.34 -52.53 4.31
N THR A 64 -23.89 -52.00 3.21
CA THR A 64 -23.26 -50.96 2.41
C THR A 64 -23.08 -49.70 3.27
N PRO A 65 -21.92 -49.02 3.22
CA PRO A 65 -21.75 -47.77 3.94
C PRO A 65 -22.75 -46.75 3.40
N LYS A 66 -23.54 -46.17 4.31
CA LYS A 66 -24.48 -45.09 4.00
C LYS A 66 -23.70 -43.99 3.26
N ARG A 67 -24.10 -43.75 2.01
CA ARG A 67 -23.74 -42.59 1.22
C ARG A 67 -24.05 -41.36 2.09
N PHE A 68 -23.01 -40.63 2.51
CA PHE A 68 -23.17 -39.35 3.20
C PHE A 68 -24.00 -38.45 2.27
N GLN A 69 -25.26 -38.23 2.65
CA GLN A 69 -26.01 -37.10 2.13
C GLN A 69 -25.35 -35.86 2.70
N PRO A 70 -25.06 -34.83 1.88
CA PRO A 70 -24.61 -33.57 2.44
C PRO A 70 -25.74 -33.06 3.32
N ILE A 71 -25.47 -32.94 4.61
CA ILE A 71 -26.27 -32.13 5.51
C ILE A 71 -26.14 -30.72 4.96
N THR A 72 -27.13 -30.29 4.17
CA THR A 72 -27.38 -28.87 3.91
C THR A 72 -27.88 -28.26 5.21
N GLY A 73 -26.99 -28.19 6.20
CA GLY A 73 -27.13 -27.27 7.31
C GLY A 73 -27.06 -25.89 6.71
N CYS A 74 -28.01 -25.04 7.06
CA CYS A 74 -28.00 -23.62 6.74
C CYS A 74 -26.64 -23.04 7.13
N LEU A 75 -25.75 -22.91 6.16
CA LEU A 75 -24.57 -22.06 6.27
C LEU A 75 -25.13 -20.67 6.55
N GLY A 76 -24.98 -20.17 7.78
CA GLY A 76 -25.18 -18.74 8.04
C GLY A 76 -24.44 -17.96 6.96
N GLU A 77 -25.11 -16.98 6.36
CA GLU A 77 -24.59 -16.21 5.23
C GLU A 77 -23.12 -15.85 5.47
N ARG A 78 -22.20 -16.45 4.69
CA ARG A 78 -20.78 -16.10 4.79
C ARG A 78 -20.67 -14.61 4.50
N ASN A 79 -20.08 -13.84 5.41
CA ASN A 79 -19.80 -12.43 5.18
C ASN A 79 -18.73 -12.34 4.08
N THR A 80 -19.13 -12.05 2.85
CA THR A 80 -18.19 -11.90 1.72
C THR A 80 -17.40 -10.60 1.88
N PRO A 81 -16.19 -10.49 1.30
CA PRO A 81 -15.43 -9.24 1.34
C PRO A 81 -16.25 -8.03 0.84
N ALA A 82 -17.03 -8.23 -0.23
CA ALA A 82 -17.93 -7.22 -0.77
C ALA A 82 -19.03 -6.81 0.22
N LYS A 83 -19.65 -7.77 0.93
CA LYS A 83 -20.65 -7.47 1.97
C LYS A 83 -20.04 -6.67 3.13
N ALA A 84 -18.82 -7.02 3.55
CA ALA A 84 -18.10 -6.25 4.57
C ALA A 84 -17.82 -4.80 4.12
N LEU A 85 -17.40 -4.58 2.87
CA LEU A 85 -17.22 -3.22 2.34
C LEU A 85 -18.54 -2.45 2.24
N ARG A 86 -19.63 -3.09 1.84
CA ARG A 86 -20.96 -2.46 1.82
C ARG A 86 -21.41 -2.02 3.22
N GLN A 87 -21.13 -2.82 4.25
CA GLN A 87 -21.39 -2.44 5.65
C GLN A 87 -20.61 -1.18 6.04
N ILE A 88 -19.36 -1.03 5.60
CA ILE A 88 -18.58 0.20 5.82
C ILE A 88 -19.23 1.39 5.09
N LEU A 89 -19.67 1.21 3.84
CA LEU A 89 -20.35 2.27 3.08
C LEU A 89 -21.70 2.69 3.72
N GLU A 90 -22.34 1.82 4.49
CA GLU A 90 -23.59 2.10 5.20
C GLU A 90 -23.36 2.67 6.61
N SER A 91 -22.25 2.31 7.26
CA SER A 91 -21.92 2.76 8.63
C SER A 91 -21.65 4.26 8.67
N PRO A 92 -21.97 5.03 9.72
CA PRO A 92 -21.71 6.48 9.76
C PRO A 92 -20.23 6.85 9.66
N GLY A 93 -19.95 8.07 9.20
CA GLY A 93 -18.58 8.63 9.16
C GLY A 93 -17.89 8.57 7.79
N ALA A 94 -16.80 9.32 7.65
CA ALA A 94 -15.83 9.12 6.57
C ALA A 94 -14.78 8.09 6.99
N HIS A 95 -14.61 7.04 6.19
CA HIS A 95 -13.69 5.95 6.49
C HIS A 95 -12.37 6.15 5.75
N GLN A 96 -11.27 6.02 6.49
CA GLN A 96 -9.92 6.12 5.95
C GLN A 96 -9.44 4.73 5.51
N GLY A 97 -8.84 4.65 4.33
CA GLY A 97 -8.24 3.44 3.79
C GLY A 97 -6.92 3.77 3.10
N PRO A 98 -5.77 3.48 3.73
CA PRO A 98 -4.47 3.64 3.10
C PRO A 98 -4.26 2.71 1.90
N ALA A 99 -3.42 3.15 0.95
CA ALA A 99 -2.99 2.30 -0.14
C ALA A 99 -1.96 1.29 0.33
N CYS A 100 -2.23 0.01 0.06
CA CYS A 100 -1.24 -1.06 0.11
C CYS A 100 -0.76 -1.41 -1.31
N PHE A 101 0.37 -2.10 -1.40
CA PHE A 101 0.95 -2.54 -2.67
C PHE A 101 1.46 -3.98 -2.63
N ASP A 102 1.49 -4.62 -1.47
CA ASP A 102 1.84 -6.02 -1.27
C ASP A 102 1.20 -6.58 0.01
N GLY A 103 1.38 -7.88 0.26
CA GLY A 103 0.80 -8.53 1.44
C GLY A 103 1.31 -7.97 2.77
N LEU A 104 2.57 -7.53 2.83
CA LEU A 104 3.16 -6.96 4.05
C LEU A 104 2.53 -5.60 4.37
N SER A 105 2.50 -4.68 3.40
CA SER A 105 1.86 -3.37 3.55
C SER A 105 0.38 -3.50 3.90
N ALA A 106 -0.35 -4.45 3.29
CA ALA A 106 -1.74 -4.71 3.64
C ALA A 106 -1.90 -5.18 5.10
N LYS A 107 -1.07 -6.11 5.56
CA LYS A 107 -1.06 -6.56 6.97
C LYS A 107 -0.78 -5.41 7.93
N LEU A 108 0.14 -4.51 7.59
CA LEU A 108 0.44 -3.34 8.42
C LEU A 108 -0.75 -2.37 8.48
N VAL A 109 -1.50 -2.20 7.38
CA VAL A 109 -2.74 -1.41 7.37
C VAL A 109 -3.81 -2.04 8.28
N GLU A 110 -4.06 -3.34 8.16
CA GLU A 110 -5.02 -4.04 9.03
C GLU A 110 -4.61 -3.94 10.51
N ARG A 111 -3.33 -4.16 10.81
CA ARG A 111 -2.78 -4.14 12.17
C ARG A 111 -2.81 -2.74 12.80
N ALA A 112 -2.77 -1.69 11.98
CA ALA A 112 -2.99 -0.32 12.43
C ALA A 112 -4.46 0.02 12.73
N GLY A 113 -5.40 -0.92 12.48
CA GLY A 113 -6.82 -0.79 12.85
C GLY A 113 -7.71 -0.18 11.77
N PHE A 114 -7.21 0.04 10.56
CA PHE A 114 -8.02 0.50 9.44
C PHE A 114 -9.05 -0.56 9.05
N GLN A 115 -10.28 -0.12 8.75
CA GLN A 115 -11.41 -1.03 8.48
C GLN A 115 -11.45 -1.53 7.04
N TYR A 116 -10.75 -0.87 6.13
CA TYR A 116 -10.54 -1.29 4.76
C TYR A 116 -9.23 -0.72 4.25
N CYS A 117 -8.76 -1.24 3.12
CA CYS A 117 -7.67 -0.65 2.37
C CYS A 117 -7.96 -0.69 0.87
N PHE A 118 -7.09 -0.08 0.08
CA PHE A 118 -7.13 -0.23 -1.37
C PHE A 118 -5.75 -0.53 -1.91
N THR A 119 -5.68 -1.09 -3.11
CA THR A 119 -4.41 -1.25 -3.82
C THR A 119 -4.18 -0.04 -4.71
N SER A 120 -2.99 0.53 -4.69
CA SER A 120 -2.63 1.61 -5.61
C SER A 120 -1.90 1.04 -6.83
N GLY A 121 -2.43 1.24 -8.05
CA GLY A 121 -1.75 0.86 -9.29
C GLY A 121 -0.37 1.51 -9.41
N PHE A 122 -0.25 2.77 -8.98
CA PHE A 122 1.03 3.46 -8.87
C PHE A 122 2.02 2.75 -7.95
N SER A 123 1.60 2.44 -6.71
CA SER A 123 2.48 1.83 -5.72
C SER A 123 2.86 0.41 -6.09
N ILE A 124 1.95 -0.35 -6.72
CA ILE A 124 2.26 -1.68 -7.23
C ILE A 124 3.24 -1.58 -8.40
N SER A 125 3.03 -0.69 -9.38
CA SER A 125 3.98 -0.51 -10.48
C SER A 125 5.37 -0.15 -9.96
N ALA A 126 5.45 0.76 -8.98
CA ALA A 126 6.72 1.15 -8.36
C ALA A 126 7.39 -0.04 -7.63
N ALA A 127 6.67 -0.74 -6.75
CA ALA A 127 7.25 -1.80 -5.94
C ALA A 127 7.55 -3.09 -6.71
N ARG A 128 6.66 -3.47 -7.64
CA ARG A 128 6.76 -4.74 -8.38
C ARG A 128 7.62 -4.63 -9.63
N LEU A 129 7.56 -3.50 -10.33
CA LEU A 129 8.25 -3.32 -11.62
C LEU A 129 9.42 -2.33 -11.55
N GLY A 130 9.46 -1.45 -10.53
CA GLY A 130 10.39 -0.31 -10.55
C GLY A 130 10.10 0.68 -11.68
N LEU A 131 8.86 0.68 -12.21
CA LEU A 131 8.47 1.45 -13.39
C LEU A 131 7.38 2.49 -13.05
N PRO A 132 7.32 3.59 -13.83
CA PRO A 132 6.29 4.60 -13.65
C PRO A 132 4.89 4.07 -13.97
N ASP A 133 3.90 4.69 -13.33
CA ASP A 133 2.49 4.37 -13.53
C ASP A 133 1.93 4.97 -14.82
N THR A 134 2.30 4.36 -15.95
CA THR A 134 1.91 4.78 -17.30
C THR A 134 1.32 3.63 -18.11
N GLY A 135 0.64 2.71 -17.42
CA GLY A 135 -0.01 1.55 -18.05
C GLY A 135 0.93 0.42 -18.46
N PHE A 136 2.13 0.34 -17.88
CA PHE A 136 3.05 -0.79 -18.09
C PHE A 136 2.57 -2.06 -17.40
N ILE A 137 2.06 -1.93 -16.18
CA ILE A 137 1.59 -3.09 -15.43
C ILE A 137 0.35 -3.68 -16.09
N SER A 138 0.38 -4.98 -16.32
CA SER A 138 -0.69 -5.69 -17.01
C SER A 138 -1.81 -6.12 -16.05
N TYR A 139 -2.98 -6.40 -16.63
CA TYR A 139 -4.09 -7.05 -15.92
C TYR A 139 -3.64 -8.29 -15.12
N GLY A 140 -2.79 -9.13 -15.71
CA GLY A 140 -2.34 -10.37 -15.09
C GLY A 140 -1.53 -10.11 -13.82
N GLU A 141 -0.61 -9.15 -13.88
CA GLU A 141 0.24 -8.76 -12.74
C GLU A 141 -0.58 -8.10 -11.62
N MET A 142 -1.56 -7.26 -11.97
CA MET A 142 -2.45 -6.64 -10.99
C MET A 142 -3.34 -7.66 -10.27
N VAL A 143 -3.90 -8.64 -10.99
CA VAL A 143 -4.69 -9.72 -10.36
C VAL A 143 -3.83 -10.62 -9.48
N ASP A 144 -2.62 -10.98 -9.95
CA ASP A 144 -1.68 -11.80 -9.19
C ASP A 144 -1.27 -11.11 -7.88
N GLN A 145 -0.86 -9.83 -7.95
CA GLN A 145 -0.53 -9.04 -6.76
C GLN A 145 -1.74 -8.89 -5.84
N GLY A 146 -2.90 -8.59 -6.41
CA GLY A 146 -4.15 -8.42 -5.68
C GLY A 146 -4.55 -9.67 -4.90
N GLN A 147 -4.39 -10.86 -5.48
CA GLN A 147 -4.68 -12.12 -4.81
C GLN A 147 -3.79 -12.35 -3.58
N GLN A 148 -2.50 -11.98 -3.65
CA GLN A 148 -1.61 -12.08 -2.49
C GLN A 148 -2.02 -11.11 -1.38
N ILE A 149 -2.43 -9.89 -1.77
CA ILE A 149 -2.87 -8.84 -0.84
C ILE A 149 -4.14 -9.27 -0.10
N THR A 150 -5.19 -9.68 -0.82
CA THR A 150 -6.48 -10.05 -0.24
C THR A 150 -6.41 -11.31 0.63
N GLN A 151 -5.48 -12.24 0.34
CA GLN A 151 -5.25 -13.42 1.16
C GLN A 151 -4.45 -13.13 2.43
N ALA A 152 -3.73 -12.01 2.47
CA ALA A 152 -2.89 -11.65 3.61
C ALA A 152 -3.67 -11.00 4.77
N VAL A 153 -4.89 -10.51 4.52
CA VAL A 153 -5.72 -9.73 5.45
C VAL A 153 -7.17 -10.19 5.47
N SER A 154 -7.90 -9.84 6.53
CA SER A 154 -9.34 -10.10 6.68
C SER A 154 -10.21 -8.88 6.37
N ILE A 155 -9.65 -7.67 6.42
CA ILE A 155 -10.34 -6.44 6.02
C ILE A 155 -10.65 -6.40 4.51
N PRO A 156 -11.76 -5.77 4.08
CA PRO A 156 -12.06 -5.60 2.67
C PRO A 156 -11.00 -4.76 1.94
N VAL A 157 -10.64 -5.21 0.73
CA VAL A 157 -9.68 -4.52 -0.14
C VAL A 157 -10.39 -4.04 -1.41
N ILE A 158 -10.21 -2.76 -1.76
CA ILE A 158 -10.62 -2.21 -3.05
C ILE A 158 -9.44 -2.28 -4.02
N GLY A 159 -9.63 -2.93 -5.17
CA GLY A 159 -8.59 -3.07 -6.19
C GLY A 159 -8.56 -1.89 -7.17
N ASP A 160 -7.38 -1.49 -7.65
CA ASP A 160 -7.25 -0.52 -8.76
C ASP A 160 -7.30 -1.26 -10.10
N GLY A 161 -8.42 -1.16 -10.80
CA GLY A 161 -8.65 -1.82 -12.08
C GLY A 161 -8.22 -1.02 -13.30
N ASP A 162 -7.51 0.09 -13.12
CA ASP A 162 -7.15 1.04 -14.18
C ASP A 162 -8.36 1.37 -15.07
N ASN A 163 -8.16 1.43 -16.39
CA ASN A 163 -9.20 1.61 -17.39
C ASN A 163 -9.90 0.30 -17.81
N GLY A 164 -9.69 -0.80 -17.07
CA GLY A 164 -10.25 -2.12 -17.36
C GLY A 164 -9.51 -2.95 -18.41
N TYR A 165 -8.33 -2.50 -18.85
CA TYR A 165 -7.38 -3.23 -19.70
C TYR A 165 -7.91 -3.62 -21.09
N GLY A 166 -8.74 -2.76 -21.69
CA GLY A 166 -9.21 -2.91 -23.07
C GLY A 166 -10.65 -2.46 -23.28
N ASN A 167 -11.42 -3.27 -24.02
CA ASN A 167 -12.81 -2.97 -24.34
C ASN A 167 -13.79 -3.47 -23.27
N ALA A 168 -15.10 -3.40 -23.54
CA ALA A 168 -16.16 -3.90 -22.68
C ALA A 168 -15.93 -5.32 -22.15
N MET A 169 -15.47 -6.24 -23.01
CA MET A 169 -15.23 -7.63 -22.63
C MET A 169 -13.99 -7.78 -21.74
N ASN A 170 -12.98 -6.93 -21.94
CA ASN A 170 -11.84 -6.84 -21.03
C ASN A 170 -12.29 -6.34 -19.66
N VAL A 171 -13.12 -5.29 -19.58
CA VAL A 171 -13.70 -4.84 -18.30
C VAL A 171 -14.43 -5.98 -17.59
N LYS A 172 -15.26 -6.75 -18.29
CA LYS A 172 -15.95 -7.90 -17.70
C LYS A 172 -14.97 -8.96 -17.19
N ARG A 173 -13.91 -9.25 -17.96
CA ARG A 173 -12.85 -10.17 -17.54
C ARG A 173 -12.14 -9.64 -16.29
N THR A 174 -11.86 -8.35 -16.23
CA THR A 174 -11.18 -7.68 -15.11
C THR A 174 -11.99 -7.80 -13.84
N VAL A 175 -13.27 -7.40 -13.86
CA VAL A 175 -14.16 -7.52 -12.70
C VAL A 175 -14.27 -8.97 -12.22
N LYS A 176 -14.46 -9.93 -13.12
CA LYS A 176 -14.49 -11.36 -12.78
C LYS A 176 -13.16 -11.87 -12.21
N GLY A 177 -12.05 -11.36 -12.71
CA GLY A 177 -10.71 -11.60 -12.16
C GLY A 177 -10.59 -11.12 -10.72
N TYR A 178 -11.00 -9.87 -10.47
CA TYR A 178 -10.91 -9.23 -9.16
C TYR A 178 -11.81 -9.91 -8.11
N ILE A 179 -13.02 -10.32 -8.51
CA ILE A 179 -13.90 -11.14 -7.67
C ILE A 179 -13.21 -12.43 -7.24
N ARG A 180 -12.57 -13.16 -8.18
CA ARG A 180 -11.86 -14.42 -7.88
C ARG A 180 -10.61 -14.20 -7.03
N ALA A 181 -9.94 -13.07 -7.20
CA ALA A 181 -8.82 -12.67 -6.37
C ALA A 181 -9.25 -12.25 -4.95
N GLY A 182 -10.55 -12.14 -4.66
CA GLY A 182 -11.04 -11.83 -3.31
C GLY A 182 -11.23 -10.35 -3.00
N PHE A 183 -11.15 -9.47 -4.01
CA PHE A 183 -11.41 -8.05 -3.81
C PHE A 183 -12.86 -7.78 -3.41
N ALA A 184 -13.04 -6.82 -2.50
CA ALA A 184 -14.34 -6.35 -2.05
C ALA A 184 -14.91 -5.26 -2.98
N GLY A 185 -14.03 -4.50 -3.64
CA GLY A 185 -14.39 -3.48 -4.61
C GLY A 185 -13.35 -3.34 -5.71
N ILE A 186 -13.68 -2.60 -6.77
CA ILE A 186 -12.79 -2.29 -7.88
C ILE A 186 -12.99 -0.83 -8.32
N ILE A 187 -11.88 -0.12 -8.56
CA ILE A 187 -11.84 1.21 -9.18
C ILE A 187 -11.68 1.04 -10.68
N LEU A 188 -12.53 1.70 -11.46
CA LEU A 188 -12.45 1.73 -12.92
C LEU A 188 -12.50 3.17 -13.43
N GLU A 189 -11.54 3.54 -14.27
CA GLU A 189 -11.40 4.90 -14.80
C GLU A 189 -11.71 5.04 -16.30
N ASP A 190 -11.92 6.29 -16.72
CA ASP A 190 -12.33 6.64 -18.08
C ASP A 190 -11.16 7.14 -18.96
N GLN A 191 -9.92 6.90 -18.55
CA GLN A 191 -8.76 7.24 -19.35
C GLN A 191 -8.66 6.40 -20.64
N VAL A 192 -8.04 6.99 -21.68
CA VAL A 192 -7.58 6.25 -22.86
C VAL A 192 -6.46 5.27 -22.47
N SER A 193 -6.16 4.30 -23.33
CA SER A 193 -4.96 3.47 -23.20
C SER A 193 -3.83 3.98 -24.10
N PRO A 194 -2.55 4.01 -23.65
CA PRO A 194 -2.12 3.76 -22.28
C PRO A 194 -2.63 4.85 -21.32
N LYS A 195 -2.95 4.44 -20.09
CA LYS A 195 -3.39 5.35 -19.03
C LYS A 195 -2.21 6.13 -18.45
N ALA A 196 -2.48 7.30 -17.89
CA ALA A 196 -1.47 8.12 -17.23
C ALA A 196 -1.84 8.34 -15.76
N CYS A 197 -0.83 8.44 -14.88
CA CYS A 197 -1.06 8.70 -13.47
C CYS A 197 -1.91 9.97 -13.24
N GLY A 198 -2.77 9.89 -12.22
CA GLY A 198 -3.75 10.88 -11.77
C GLY A 198 -3.21 12.28 -11.39
N HIS A 199 -1.92 12.55 -11.57
CA HIS A 199 -1.34 13.89 -11.38
C HIS A 199 -0.31 14.28 -12.44
N THR A 200 -0.25 13.55 -13.55
CA THR A 200 0.66 13.84 -14.68
C THR A 200 -0.02 14.68 -15.77
N GLN A 201 0.78 15.41 -16.57
CA GLN A 201 0.29 16.26 -17.67
C GLN A 201 -0.18 15.43 -18.87
N GLY A 202 -1.11 15.98 -19.66
CA GLY A 202 -1.51 15.39 -20.95
C GLY A 202 -2.53 14.24 -20.85
N ARG A 203 -3.27 14.15 -19.73
CA ARG A 203 -4.34 13.16 -19.57
C ARG A 203 -5.41 13.29 -20.65
N LYS A 204 -5.90 12.13 -21.08
CA LYS A 204 -6.95 11.99 -22.08
C LYS A 204 -7.97 10.99 -21.57
N VAL A 205 -9.23 11.36 -21.68
CA VAL A 205 -10.36 10.48 -21.37
C VAL A 205 -11.07 10.07 -22.63
N VAL A 206 -11.74 8.92 -22.59
CA VAL A 206 -12.55 8.42 -23.70
C VAL A 206 -13.84 9.22 -23.85
N SER A 207 -14.59 8.94 -24.92
CA SER A 207 -15.91 9.55 -25.11
C SER A 207 -16.86 9.21 -23.95
N ARG A 208 -17.91 10.01 -23.78
CA ARG A 208 -18.91 9.78 -22.73
C ARG A 208 -19.56 8.41 -22.88
N GLU A 209 -19.84 7.99 -24.11
CA GLU A 209 -20.46 6.71 -24.44
C GLU A 209 -19.56 5.54 -24.02
N GLU A 210 -18.26 5.62 -24.32
CA GLU A 210 -17.31 4.59 -23.93
C GLU A 210 -17.13 4.54 -22.40
N ALA A 211 -17.02 5.69 -21.74
CA ALA A 211 -16.88 5.75 -20.29
C ALA A 211 -18.07 5.11 -19.57
N VAL A 212 -19.30 5.46 -19.97
CA VAL A 212 -20.53 4.85 -19.43
C VAL A 212 -20.61 3.36 -19.76
N MET A 213 -20.18 2.95 -20.96
CA MET A 213 -20.15 1.55 -21.37
C MET A 213 -19.26 0.71 -20.44
N ARG A 214 -18.10 1.22 -20.02
CA ARG A 214 -17.22 0.49 -19.08
C ARG A 214 -17.91 0.22 -17.75
N ILE A 215 -18.58 1.23 -17.18
CA ILE A 215 -19.32 1.07 -15.93
C ILE A 215 -20.47 0.06 -16.08
N LYS A 216 -21.24 0.13 -17.17
CA LYS A 216 -22.30 -0.86 -17.46
C LYS A 216 -21.74 -2.28 -17.59
N ALA A 217 -20.63 -2.45 -18.30
CA ALA A 217 -19.96 -3.75 -18.44
C ALA A 217 -19.50 -4.30 -17.08
N ALA A 218 -19.00 -3.43 -16.18
CA ALA A 218 -18.61 -3.82 -14.83
C ALA A 218 -19.82 -4.27 -13.98
N VAL A 219 -20.91 -3.52 -14.02
CA VAL A 219 -22.17 -3.85 -13.34
C VAL A 219 -22.76 -5.18 -13.86
N ASP A 220 -22.71 -5.41 -15.17
CA ASP A 220 -23.15 -6.67 -15.77
C ASP A 220 -22.26 -7.84 -15.33
N ALA A 221 -20.94 -7.65 -15.31
CA ALA A 221 -20.00 -8.67 -14.85
C ALA A 221 -20.23 -9.06 -13.38
N ARG A 222 -20.53 -8.08 -12.52
CA ARG A 222 -20.93 -8.31 -11.14
C ARG A 222 -22.18 -9.20 -11.06
N LYS A 223 -23.26 -8.82 -11.76
CA LYS A 223 -24.52 -9.58 -11.79
C LYS A 223 -24.33 -11.00 -12.30
N GLU A 224 -23.61 -11.16 -13.42
CA GLU A 224 -23.31 -12.47 -14.01
C GLU A 224 -22.49 -13.39 -13.10
N SER A 225 -21.75 -12.82 -12.16
CA SER A 225 -20.92 -13.58 -11.21
C SER A 225 -21.66 -13.91 -9.91
N GLY A 226 -22.87 -13.40 -9.70
CA GLY A 226 -23.58 -13.52 -8.43
C GLY A 226 -22.80 -12.91 -7.26
N SER A 227 -22.02 -11.86 -7.52
CA SER A 227 -21.18 -11.18 -6.53
C SER A 227 -21.74 -9.80 -6.22
N ASP A 228 -21.46 -9.30 -5.03
CA ASP A 228 -21.83 -7.95 -4.58
C ASP A 228 -20.68 -6.95 -4.69
N ILE A 229 -19.60 -7.27 -5.41
CA ILE A 229 -18.41 -6.41 -5.53
C ILE A 229 -18.80 -4.93 -5.78
N VAL A 230 -18.17 -4.03 -5.03
CA VAL A 230 -18.42 -2.59 -5.10
C VAL A 230 -17.71 -2.02 -6.33
N ILE A 231 -18.45 -1.34 -7.21
CA ILE A 231 -17.90 -0.67 -8.39
C ILE A 231 -17.67 0.80 -8.05
N VAL A 232 -16.41 1.19 -7.93
CA VAL A 232 -15.96 2.58 -7.77
C VAL A 232 -15.69 3.15 -9.16
N ALA A 233 -16.54 4.07 -9.62
CA ALA A 233 -16.38 4.70 -10.91
C ALA A 233 -15.56 5.99 -10.79
N ARG A 234 -14.37 5.98 -11.39
CA ARG A 234 -13.44 7.10 -11.41
C ARG A 234 -13.55 7.87 -12.73
N THR A 235 -13.49 9.19 -12.66
CA THR A 235 -13.24 10.04 -13.83
C THR A 235 -11.99 10.89 -13.64
N ASP A 236 -11.17 10.96 -14.69
CA ASP A 236 -10.01 11.84 -14.80
C ASP A 236 -10.29 13.08 -15.66
N SER A 237 -11.55 13.28 -16.04
CA SER A 237 -11.96 14.38 -16.93
C SER A 237 -11.73 15.77 -16.34
N ARG A 238 -11.48 15.90 -15.03
CA ARG A 238 -11.28 17.22 -14.40
C ARG A 238 -10.05 17.91 -14.95
N GLN A 239 -8.95 17.17 -15.07
CA GLN A 239 -7.73 17.68 -15.69
C GLN A 239 -7.75 17.56 -17.21
N ALA A 240 -8.38 16.52 -17.76
CA ALA A 240 -8.37 16.30 -19.20
C ALA A 240 -9.29 17.29 -19.96
N LEU A 241 -10.40 17.72 -19.35
CA LEU A 241 -11.46 18.50 -20.00
C LEU A 241 -11.93 19.66 -19.12
N SER A 242 -12.82 19.42 -18.14
CA SER A 242 -13.35 20.46 -17.24
C SER A 242 -14.04 19.88 -15.99
N LEU A 243 -14.39 20.73 -15.03
CA LEU A 243 -15.19 20.34 -13.88
C LEU A 243 -16.59 19.90 -14.30
N GLU A 244 -17.26 20.66 -15.16
CA GLU A 244 -18.63 20.40 -15.63
C GLU A 244 -18.73 19.04 -16.31
N GLU A 245 -17.74 18.69 -17.14
CA GLU A 245 -17.66 17.37 -17.76
C GLU A 245 -17.53 16.25 -16.71
N SER A 246 -16.75 16.50 -15.66
CA SER A 246 -16.53 15.53 -14.57
C SER A 246 -17.77 15.31 -13.73
N LEU A 247 -18.51 16.38 -13.44
CA LEU A 247 -19.79 16.30 -12.75
C LEU A 247 -20.84 15.58 -13.61
N TRP A 248 -20.88 15.84 -14.92
CA TRP A 248 -21.75 15.13 -15.86
C TRP A 248 -21.44 13.63 -15.87
N ARG A 249 -20.16 13.25 -16.01
CA ARG A 249 -19.72 11.84 -16.03
C ARG A 249 -20.05 11.14 -14.72
N SER A 250 -19.80 11.79 -13.60
CA SER A 250 -20.11 11.25 -12.27
C SER A 250 -21.60 10.93 -12.12
N ARG A 251 -22.49 11.82 -12.59
CA ARG A 251 -23.94 11.53 -12.62
C ARG A 251 -24.26 10.35 -13.53
N ALA A 252 -23.70 10.32 -14.74
CA ALA A 252 -23.93 9.23 -15.68
C ALA A 252 -23.40 7.88 -15.18
N PHE A 253 -22.32 7.87 -14.40
CA PHE A 253 -21.79 6.65 -13.76
C PHE A 253 -22.69 6.15 -12.65
N ALA A 254 -23.27 7.05 -11.84
CA ALA A 254 -24.30 6.70 -10.87
C ALA A 254 -25.53 6.10 -11.56
N ASP A 255 -26.03 6.74 -12.62
CA ASP A 255 -27.17 6.24 -13.41
C ASP A 255 -26.89 4.88 -14.06
N ALA A 256 -25.62 4.60 -14.39
CA ALA A 256 -25.17 3.31 -14.90
C ALA A 256 -25.04 2.21 -13.82
N GLY A 257 -25.15 2.56 -12.54
CA GLY A 257 -25.15 1.62 -11.41
C GLY A 257 -23.81 1.49 -10.67
N ALA A 258 -22.93 2.47 -10.76
CA ALA A 258 -21.76 2.57 -9.89
C ALA A 258 -22.19 2.73 -8.42
N ASP A 259 -21.48 2.08 -7.49
CA ASP A 259 -21.79 2.13 -6.06
C ASP A 259 -21.06 3.27 -5.35
N VAL A 260 -19.91 3.70 -5.88
CA VAL A 260 -19.11 4.80 -5.34
C VAL A 260 -18.62 5.65 -6.52
N LEU A 261 -18.62 6.96 -6.36
CA LEU A 261 -18.10 7.89 -7.35
C LEU A 261 -16.76 8.47 -6.90
N PHE A 262 -15.89 8.74 -7.87
CA PHE A 262 -14.58 9.34 -7.63
C PHE A 262 -14.23 10.30 -8.78
N ILE A 263 -14.05 11.59 -8.50
CA ILE A 263 -13.38 12.52 -9.42
C ILE A 263 -11.96 12.72 -8.94
N ASP A 264 -11.00 12.41 -9.80
CA ASP A 264 -9.59 12.64 -9.47
C ASP A 264 -9.19 14.11 -9.67
N ALA A 265 -8.29 14.57 -8.80
CA ALA A 265 -7.65 15.88 -8.88
C ALA A 265 -8.58 17.11 -8.91
N LEU A 266 -9.67 17.10 -8.13
CA LEU A 266 -10.44 18.31 -7.81
C LEU A 266 -9.54 19.33 -7.13
N SER A 267 -9.61 20.60 -7.54
CA SER A 267 -8.57 21.60 -7.23
C SER A 267 -8.92 22.55 -6.08
N SER A 268 -10.15 22.48 -5.55
CA SER A 268 -10.57 23.30 -4.41
C SER A 268 -11.67 22.63 -3.58
N LYS A 269 -11.91 23.15 -2.37
CA LYS A 269 -13.00 22.69 -1.48
C LYS A 269 -14.38 22.90 -2.12
N GLU A 270 -14.54 23.94 -2.91
CA GLU A 270 -15.78 24.27 -3.63
C GLU A 270 -16.08 23.22 -4.70
N GLU A 271 -15.06 22.79 -5.47
CA GLU A 271 -15.24 21.70 -6.44
C GLU A 271 -15.58 20.38 -5.74
N MET A 272 -14.98 20.12 -4.58
CA MET A 272 -15.26 18.96 -3.74
C MET A 272 -16.71 18.93 -3.23
N LYS A 273 -17.24 20.09 -2.80
CA LYS A 273 -18.65 20.26 -2.41
C LYS A 273 -19.58 20.03 -3.60
N ALA A 274 -19.30 20.69 -4.73
CA ALA A 274 -20.09 20.51 -5.96
C ALA A 274 -20.13 19.04 -6.43
N PHE A 275 -19.02 18.31 -6.27
CA PHE A 275 -19.00 16.87 -6.55
C PHE A 275 -19.87 16.06 -5.58
N CYS A 276 -19.83 16.35 -4.27
CA CYS A 276 -20.64 15.62 -3.29
C CYS A 276 -22.15 15.86 -3.46
N GLU A 277 -22.53 17.03 -3.98
CA GLU A 277 -23.90 17.36 -4.39
C GLU A 277 -24.36 16.58 -5.64
N VAL A 278 -23.44 16.05 -6.45
CA VAL A 278 -23.79 15.14 -7.55
C VAL A 278 -24.20 13.79 -6.97
N SER A 279 -25.42 13.37 -7.29
CA SER A 279 -26.01 12.10 -6.84
C SER A 279 -25.80 11.88 -5.33
N PRO A 280 -26.42 12.70 -4.45
CA PRO A 280 -26.10 12.76 -3.01
C PRO A 280 -26.15 11.41 -2.28
N LEU A 281 -27.01 10.49 -2.75
CA LEU A 281 -27.19 9.17 -2.17
C LEU A 281 -26.08 8.17 -2.52
N VAL A 282 -25.23 8.47 -3.50
CA VAL A 282 -24.10 7.60 -3.88
C VAL A 282 -22.86 8.06 -3.11
N PRO A 283 -22.20 7.18 -2.35
CA PRO A 283 -20.93 7.47 -1.68
C PRO A 283 -19.86 8.08 -2.58
N LYS A 284 -19.04 8.98 -2.02
CA LYS A 284 -17.91 9.60 -2.71
C LYS A 284 -16.59 9.16 -2.10
N MET A 285 -15.60 8.97 -2.95
CA MET A 285 -14.22 8.71 -2.56
C MET A 285 -13.36 9.96 -2.79
N ALA A 286 -12.64 10.37 -1.74
CA ALA A 286 -11.64 11.43 -1.77
C ALA A 286 -10.24 10.80 -1.90
N ASN A 287 -9.41 11.36 -2.77
CA ASN A 287 -8.02 10.93 -2.95
C ASN A 287 -7.06 11.97 -2.35
N MET A 288 -6.58 11.72 -1.12
CA MET A 288 -5.67 12.61 -0.40
C MET A 288 -4.22 12.27 -0.73
N LEU A 289 -3.80 12.62 -1.96
CA LEU A 289 -2.46 12.32 -2.46
C LEU A 289 -1.37 13.13 -1.73
N GLU A 290 -0.70 12.48 -0.79
CA GLU A 290 0.31 13.07 0.08
C GLU A 290 1.61 13.33 -0.67
N GLY A 291 2.07 14.58 -0.73
CA GLY A 291 3.30 14.94 -1.44
C GLY A 291 3.13 15.88 -2.64
N GLY A 292 1.97 16.55 -2.77
CA GLY A 292 1.82 17.69 -3.69
C GLY A 292 0.89 17.46 -4.88
N GLY A 293 -0.16 16.65 -4.69
CA GLY A 293 -1.25 16.56 -5.67
C GLY A 293 -1.98 17.88 -5.91
N LYS A 294 -2.92 17.89 -6.86
CA LYS A 294 -3.74 19.08 -7.14
C LYS A 294 -4.83 19.32 -6.08
N THR A 295 -5.28 18.25 -5.44
CA THR A 295 -6.35 18.31 -4.45
C THR A 295 -5.81 18.80 -3.11
N PRO A 296 -6.45 19.81 -2.47
CA PRO A 296 -6.06 20.22 -1.14
C PRO A 296 -6.24 19.07 -0.16
N ILE A 297 -5.23 18.83 0.69
CA ILE A 297 -5.29 17.80 1.71
C ILE A 297 -6.14 18.29 2.88
N LEU A 298 -7.25 17.61 3.13
CA LEU A 298 -8.21 17.94 4.18
C LEU A 298 -8.21 16.86 5.27
N ALA A 299 -8.57 17.25 6.49
CA ALA A 299 -8.75 16.30 7.57
C ALA A 299 -9.98 15.40 7.32
N PRO A 300 -10.00 14.16 7.81
CA PRO A 300 -11.14 13.25 7.63
C PRO A 300 -12.49 13.83 8.07
N LEU A 301 -12.52 14.57 9.18
CA LEU A 301 -13.73 15.23 9.68
C LEU A 301 -14.26 16.28 8.68
N GLU A 302 -13.38 17.06 8.07
CA GLU A 302 -13.78 18.04 7.06
C GLU A 302 -14.28 17.35 5.77
N LEU A 303 -13.67 16.22 5.39
CA LEU A 303 -14.14 15.42 4.26
C LEU A 303 -15.53 14.84 4.53
N GLU A 304 -15.79 14.39 5.75
CA GLU A 304 -17.12 13.93 6.18
C GLU A 304 -18.15 15.06 6.09
N GLU A 305 -17.83 16.25 6.62
CA GLU A 305 -18.71 17.43 6.56
C GLU A 305 -19.05 17.84 5.11
N ILE A 306 -18.12 17.65 4.18
CA ILE A 306 -18.35 17.89 2.75
C ILE A 306 -19.25 16.81 2.12
N GLY A 307 -19.27 15.60 2.67
CA GLY A 307 -20.10 14.48 2.20
C GLY A 307 -19.32 13.30 1.59
N TYR A 308 -18.01 13.21 1.83
CA TYR A 308 -17.22 12.04 1.44
C TYR A 308 -17.45 10.85 2.36
N LYS A 309 -17.33 9.65 1.79
CA LYS A 309 -17.50 8.39 2.50
C LYS A 309 -16.22 7.60 2.66
N LEU A 310 -15.39 7.60 1.63
CA LEU A 310 -14.11 6.91 1.60
C LEU A 310 -12.99 7.93 1.41
N VAL A 311 -11.89 7.74 2.11
CA VAL A 311 -10.69 8.59 2.04
C VAL A 311 -9.48 7.72 1.74
N ALA A 312 -8.84 7.98 0.60
CA ALA A 312 -7.64 7.27 0.16
C ALA A 312 -6.37 8.06 0.47
N TYR A 313 -5.35 7.32 0.91
CA TYR A 313 -3.99 7.78 1.18
C TYR A 313 -3.01 7.00 0.29
N PRO A 314 -2.84 7.41 -0.98
CA PRO A 314 -2.17 6.62 -2.01
C PRO A 314 -0.64 6.56 -1.89
N LEU A 315 0.02 7.55 -1.27
CA LEU A 315 1.48 7.67 -1.33
C LEU A 315 2.20 7.43 -0.01
N SER A 316 1.52 7.54 1.13
CA SER A 316 2.17 7.43 2.45
C SER A 316 3.06 6.20 2.60
N LEU A 317 2.53 4.99 2.37
CA LEU A 317 3.30 3.78 2.62
C LEU A 317 4.46 3.59 1.64
N ILE A 318 4.25 3.83 0.35
CA ILE A 318 5.32 3.68 -0.65
C ILE A 318 6.39 4.75 -0.49
N GLY A 319 6.00 6.00 -0.22
CA GLY A 319 6.92 7.12 -0.04
C GLY A 319 7.79 6.96 1.21
N VAL A 320 7.20 6.59 2.34
CA VAL A 320 7.94 6.28 3.57
C VAL A 320 8.87 5.09 3.37
N SER A 321 8.41 4.03 2.69
CA SER A 321 9.24 2.85 2.39
C SER A 321 10.47 3.21 1.54
N ILE A 322 10.28 4.00 0.47
CA ILE A 322 11.38 4.49 -0.36
C ILE A 322 12.40 5.24 0.49
N ARG A 323 11.95 6.16 1.34
CA ARG A 323 12.85 6.94 2.20
C ARG A 323 13.61 6.06 3.18
N ALA A 324 12.92 5.15 3.87
CA ALA A 324 13.54 4.25 4.84
C ALA A 324 14.60 3.32 4.18
N MET A 325 14.32 2.84 2.97
CA MET A 325 15.30 2.06 2.19
C MET A 325 16.51 2.91 1.79
N GLN A 326 16.31 4.15 1.33
CA GLN A 326 17.40 5.06 0.98
C GLN A 326 18.29 5.40 2.18
N ASP A 327 17.69 5.68 3.34
CA ASP A 327 18.42 5.98 4.57
C ASP A 327 19.22 4.74 5.02
N SER A 328 18.62 3.55 4.92
CA SER A 328 19.30 2.30 5.26
C SER A 328 20.48 1.98 4.35
N LEU A 329 20.30 2.14 3.03
CA LEU A 329 21.37 1.95 2.05
C LEU A 329 22.51 2.96 2.24
N THR A 330 22.18 4.20 2.60
CA THR A 330 23.18 5.23 2.93
C THR A 330 24.04 4.83 4.12
N ALA A 331 23.41 4.32 5.19
CA ALA A 331 24.13 3.84 6.37
C ALA A 331 25.07 2.67 6.02
N LEU A 332 24.53 1.67 5.31
CA LEU A 332 25.28 0.47 4.91
C LEU A 332 26.47 0.80 4.01
N ASN A 333 26.27 1.67 3.02
CA ASN A 333 27.36 2.14 2.15
C ASN A 333 28.45 2.90 2.93
N GLY A 334 28.08 3.52 4.06
CA GLY A 334 29.00 4.14 5.00
C GLY A 334 29.61 3.19 6.04
N GLY A 335 29.43 1.87 5.91
CA GLY A 335 29.98 0.86 6.83
C GLY A 335 29.24 0.74 8.17
N ARG A 336 28.01 1.26 8.27
CA ARG A 336 27.20 1.27 9.50
C ARG A 336 25.86 0.60 9.26
N ILE A 337 25.24 0.11 10.33
CA ILE A 337 23.84 -0.34 10.28
C ILE A 337 22.89 0.86 10.54
N PRO A 338 21.63 0.80 10.08
CA PRO A 338 20.61 1.78 10.44
C PRO A 338 20.46 1.89 11.97
N PRO A 339 20.21 3.08 12.53
CA PRO A 339 20.16 3.26 13.97
C PRO A 339 18.98 2.48 14.60
N PRO A 340 19.07 2.04 15.88
CA PRO A 340 18.07 1.20 16.56
C PRO A 340 16.62 1.73 16.69
N GLY A 341 16.25 2.84 16.06
CA GLY A 341 14.86 3.34 15.98
C GLY A 341 14.32 3.44 14.54
N SER A 342 15.14 3.13 13.54
CA SER A 342 14.77 3.19 12.12
C SER A 342 14.29 1.87 11.56
N MET A 343 14.35 0.78 12.34
CA MET A 343 13.95 -0.55 11.93
C MET A 343 13.33 -1.29 13.13
N PRO A 344 12.25 -2.07 12.92
CA PRO A 344 11.77 -2.99 13.94
C PRO A 344 12.83 -4.02 14.31
N SER A 345 12.81 -4.46 15.56
CA SER A 345 13.57 -5.62 16.03
C SER A 345 13.18 -6.90 15.30
N PHE A 346 14.04 -7.91 15.33
CA PHE A 346 13.74 -9.21 14.71
C PHE A 346 12.50 -9.88 15.33
N GLU A 347 12.27 -9.69 16.64
CA GLU A 347 11.06 -10.19 17.30
C GLU A 347 9.79 -9.49 16.78
N GLU A 348 9.82 -8.16 16.63
CA GLU A 348 8.70 -7.42 16.03
C GLU A 348 8.44 -7.85 14.59
N ILE A 349 9.49 -8.08 13.78
CA ILE A 349 9.34 -8.60 12.42
C ILE A 349 8.67 -9.98 12.42
N LYS A 350 9.13 -10.90 13.28
CA LYS A 350 8.51 -12.24 13.41
C LYS A 350 7.05 -12.14 13.81
N GLU A 351 6.72 -11.24 14.74
CA GLU A 351 5.35 -11.00 15.17
C GLU A 351 4.48 -10.45 14.03
N ILE A 352 4.99 -9.48 13.25
CA ILE A 352 4.31 -8.91 12.08
C ILE A 352 4.04 -9.99 11.02
N LEU A 353 5.01 -10.88 10.78
CA LEU A 353 4.91 -11.96 9.81
C LEU A 353 4.08 -13.16 10.30
N GLY A 354 3.68 -13.18 11.58
CA GLY A 354 2.80 -14.21 12.13
C GLY A 354 3.53 -15.49 12.57
N PHE A 355 4.83 -15.42 12.88
CA PHE A 355 5.58 -16.58 13.39
C PHE A 355 4.96 -17.17 14.66
N ASN A 356 4.45 -16.31 15.56
CA ASN A 356 3.82 -16.76 16.79
C ASN A 356 2.61 -17.67 16.50
N ASN A 357 1.71 -17.24 15.60
CA ASN A 357 0.56 -18.03 15.18
C ASN A 357 0.98 -19.31 14.46
N TYR A 358 2.02 -19.24 13.61
CA TYR A 358 2.57 -20.41 12.93
C TYR A 358 3.02 -21.48 13.93
N TYR A 359 3.86 -21.11 14.91
CA TYR A 359 4.38 -22.07 15.89
C TYR A 359 3.29 -22.61 16.81
N GLU A 360 2.27 -21.81 17.15
CA GLU A 360 1.11 -22.29 17.90
C GLU A 360 0.28 -23.31 17.10
N GLU A 361 0.08 -23.06 15.81
CA GLU A 361 -0.66 -23.96 14.92
C GLU A 361 0.14 -25.24 14.64
N GLU A 362 1.45 -25.13 14.40
CA GLU A 362 2.36 -26.25 14.16
C GLU A 362 2.33 -27.27 15.32
N LYS A 363 2.30 -26.80 16.57
CA LYS A 363 2.21 -27.65 17.77
C LYS A 363 1.01 -28.61 17.72
N ARG A 364 -0.09 -28.25 17.04
CA ARG A 364 -1.29 -29.10 16.91
C ARG A 364 -1.07 -30.31 16.02
N TYR A 365 -0.06 -30.26 15.15
CA TYR A 365 0.28 -31.32 14.20
C TYR A 365 1.58 -32.03 14.57
N ALA A 366 2.16 -31.71 15.74
CA ALA A 366 3.34 -32.39 16.25
C ALA A 366 3.04 -33.88 16.43
N THR A 367 3.83 -34.72 15.78
CA THR A 367 3.76 -36.18 15.94
C THR A 367 4.77 -36.64 16.99
N SER A 368 4.57 -37.83 17.57
CA SER A 368 5.42 -38.37 18.64
C SER A 368 6.91 -38.48 18.28
N LYS A 369 7.26 -38.58 16.99
CA LYS A 369 8.66 -38.50 16.52
C LYS A 369 9.27 -37.11 16.68
N TYR A 370 8.49 -36.04 16.54
CA TYR A 370 8.95 -34.66 16.68
C TYR A 370 9.03 -34.21 18.14
N GLN A 371 8.17 -34.73 19.02
CA GLN A 371 8.26 -34.46 20.47
C GLN A 371 9.58 -34.94 21.09
N LEU A 372 10.12 -36.07 20.64
CA LEU A 372 11.43 -36.58 21.11
C LEU A 372 12.62 -35.67 20.72
N TYR A 373 12.49 -34.84 19.68
CA TYR A 373 13.48 -33.83 19.32
C TYR A 373 13.23 -32.50 20.05
N ALA A 374 11.96 -32.07 20.16
CA ALA A 374 11.58 -30.85 20.88
C ALA A 374 11.88 -30.95 22.39
N ASP A 375 11.69 -32.10 23.03
CA ASP A 375 12.02 -32.33 24.45
C ASP A 375 13.54 -32.44 24.69
N ARG A 376 14.34 -32.72 23.65
CA ARG A 376 15.81 -32.64 23.72
C ARG A 376 16.33 -31.21 23.56
N GLU A 377 15.60 -30.35 22.84
CA GLU A 377 15.95 -28.94 22.65
C GLU A 377 15.31 -28.01 23.68
N GLY A 378 14.30 -28.48 24.42
CA GLY A 378 13.65 -27.76 25.54
C GLY A 378 14.55 -27.48 26.75
N SER A 379 15.82 -27.92 26.73
CA SER A 379 16.84 -27.54 27.73
C SER A 379 17.99 -26.70 27.16
N ASN A 380 17.93 -26.24 25.92
CA ASN A 380 18.93 -25.32 25.35
C ASN A 380 18.29 -23.95 25.07
N ALA A 381 17.90 -23.26 26.14
CA ALA A 381 18.13 -21.82 26.16
C ALA A 381 19.63 -21.62 25.96
N TYR A 382 20.04 -20.79 24.99
CA TYR A 382 21.42 -20.49 24.63
C TYR A 382 22.32 -20.21 25.85
N SER A 383 22.81 -21.26 26.50
CA SER A 383 23.85 -21.21 27.50
C SER A 383 25.15 -21.39 26.76
N ILE A 384 25.89 -20.30 26.62
CA ILE A 384 27.29 -20.33 26.20
C ILE A 384 28.03 -21.24 27.19
N GLN A 385 28.26 -22.50 26.81
CA GLN A 385 29.16 -23.37 27.52
C GLN A 385 30.58 -22.82 27.33
N ARG A 386 31.13 -22.21 28.39
CA ARG A 386 32.57 -22.02 28.51
C ARG A 386 33.21 -23.40 28.50
N VAL A 387 33.82 -23.75 27.38
CA VAL A 387 34.74 -24.88 27.31
C VAL A 387 35.94 -24.54 28.19
N ARG A 388 36.14 -25.32 29.25
CA ARG A 388 37.40 -25.36 30.00
C ARG A 388 38.38 -26.15 29.16
N ASP A 389 39.48 -25.49 28.82
CA ASP A 389 40.62 -26.07 28.12
C ASP A 389 41.45 -26.85 29.15
N ASP A 390 41.55 -28.16 28.99
CA ASP A 390 42.60 -28.99 29.59
C ASP A 390 43.35 -29.69 28.45
N SER A 391 44.67 -29.56 28.53
CA SER A 391 45.73 -29.82 27.58
C SER A 391 45.86 -31.25 27.01
N GLU A 392 46.23 -31.40 25.74
CA GLU A 392 47.54 -31.91 25.27
C GLU A 392 47.54 -32.44 23.80
N GLN A 393 48.50 -31.92 23.02
CA GLN A 393 49.25 -32.52 21.90
C GLN A 393 48.53 -33.04 20.62
N ARG A 394 48.72 -32.33 19.49
CA ARG A 394 49.43 -32.84 18.28
C ARG A 394 49.47 -31.83 17.11
N GLY A 395 50.67 -31.63 16.56
CA GLY A 395 50.93 -31.55 15.11
C GLY A 395 50.80 -30.19 14.41
N GLN A 396 51.94 -29.62 14.00
CA GLN A 396 52.08 -28.41 13.17
C GLN A 396 51.67 -28.63 11.69
N SER A 397 50.96 -27.67 11.10
CA SER A 397 51.00 -27.27 9.66
C SER A 397 50.22 -25.95 9.44
N PRO A 398 50.48 -25.20 8.34
CA PRO A 398 50.77 -23.76 8.38
C PRO A 398 49.57 -22.80 8.36
N GLN A 399 49.81 -21.58 8.84
CA GLN A 399 48.87 -20.48 9.03
C GLN A 399 48.34 -19.89 7.72
N ASP A 400 47.01 -19.87 7.57
CA ASP A 400 46.31 -18.86 6.76
C ASP A 400 46.01 -17.63 7.65
N PRO A 401 46.10 -16.39 7.14
CA PRO A 401 45.85 -15.21 7.95
C PRO A 401 44.35 -15.09 8.29
N VAL A 402 44.04 -15.22 9.58
CA VAL A 402 42.71 -14.93 10.14
C VAL A 402 42.50 -13.41 10.08
N VAL A 403 41.50 -12.98 9.32
CA VAL A 403 40.95 -11.63 9.40
C VAL A 403 40.08 -11.58 10.66
N GLU A 404 40.54 -10.84 11.67
CA GLU A 404 39.82 -10.61 12.91
C GLU A 404 38.62 -9.68 12.65
N VAL A 405 37.41 -10.23 12.67
CA VAL A 405 36.17 -9.46 12.62
C VAL A 405 35.89 -8.94 14.02
N ILE A 406 36.19 -7.65 14.24
CA ILE A 406 35.80 -6.94 15.45
C ILE A 406 34.26 -6.80 15.43
N THR A 407 33.56 -7.62 16.21
CA THR A 407 32.15 -7.41 16.56
C THR A 407 32.03 -6.21 17.49
N PRO A 408 31.21 -5.18 17.19
CA PRO A 408 30.95 -4.10 18.13
C PRO A 408 30.13 -4.61 19.32
N ASP A 409 30.58 -4.27 20.53
CA ASP A 409 29.92 -4.63 21.79
C ASP A 409 28.44 -4.20 21.80
N VAL A 410 27.57 -5.15 22.13
CA VAL A 410 26.15 -4.94 22.35
C VAL A 410 25.97 -4.37 23.76
N TYR A 411 25.47 -3.14 23.85
CA TYR A 411 25.26 -2.42 25.12
C TYR A 411 24.29 -3.17 26.04
N THR A 412 24.79 -3.61 27.20
CA THR A 412 24.00 -4.18 28.30
C THR A 412 24.00 -3.24 29.51
N LYS A 413 22.90 -3.21 30.28
CA LYS A 413 22.68 -2.38 31.49
C LYS A 413 23.68 -2.59 32.65
N TYR A 414 24.66 -3.47 32.49
CA TYR A 414 25.67 -3.83 33.49
C TYR A 414 27.01 -4.00 32.77
N GLY A 415 28.08 -3.46 33.37
CA GLY A 415 29.45 -3.73 32.93
C GLY A 415 29.81 -5.21 33.13
N ALA A 416 30.88 -5.66 32.48
CA ALA A 416 31.36 -7.06 32.57
C ALA A 416 31.70 -7.53 34.00
N ASP A 417 31.74 -6.61 34.97
CA ASP A 417 31.98 -6.83 36.39
C ASP A 417 30.72 -6.70 37.28
N GLY A 418 29.54 -6.47 36.69
CA GLY A 418 28.28 -6.28 37.42
C GLY A 418 28.13 -4.92 38.10
N SER A 419 29.04 -3.97 37.87
CA SER A 419 28.87 -2.59 38.31
C SER A 419 27.78 -1.88 37.48
N ARG A 420 27.06 -0.97 38.14
CA ARG A 420 26.01 -0.16 37.52
C ARG A 420 26.68 0.79 36.53
N ASP A 421 26.38 0.65 35.25
CA ASP A 421 26.94 1.51 34.21
C ASP A 421 26.54 2.98 34.49
N PRO A 422 27.51 3.89 34.75
CA PRO A 422 27.25 5.31 35.03
C PRO A 422 26.40 5.98 33.95
N PHE A 423 26.39 5.41 32.74
CA PHE A 423 25.75 5.96 31.55
C PHE A 423 24.24 5.67 31.45
N SER A 424 23.66 4.79 32.27
CA SER A 424 22.25 4.39 32.11
C SER A 424 21.22 5.51 32.37
N GLY A 425 21.59 6.58 33.08
CA GLY A 425 20.71 7.73 33.37
C GLY A 425 20.87 8.90 32.39
N ILE A 426 22.09 9.16 31.90
CA ILE A 426 22.43 10.33 31.08
C ILE A 426 21.71 10.33 29.73
N TRP A 427 21.57 9.16 29.11
CA TRP A 427 20.98 9.01 27.78
C TRP A 427 19.45 9.18 27.76
N SER A 428 18.81 9.28 28.92
CA SER A 428 17.38 9.58 29.08
C SER A 428 17.08 11.08 29.18
N ARG A 429 18.11 11.94 29.30
CA ARG A 429 17.97 13.40 29.44
C ARG A 429 17.90 14.11 28.09
N THR A 430 17.40 15.35 28.10
CA THR A 430 17.21 16.15 26.88
C THR A 430 18.17 17.33 26.87
N LEU A 431 18.86 17.55 25.75
CA LEU A 431 19.60 18.77 25.49
C LEU A 431 18.68 19.77 24.81
N ARG A 432 18.54 20.97 25.39
CA ARG A 432 17.92 22.10 24.73
C ARG A 432 18.99 23.04 24.20
N ILE A 433 18.92 23.36 22.92
CA ILE A 433 19.88 24.23 22.24
C ILE A 433 19.16 25.47 21.77
N LYS A 434 19.62 26.63 22.23
CA LYS A 434 19.06 27.93 21.91
C LYS A 434 20.09 28.81 21.21
N ILE A 435 19.72 29.42 20.08
CA ILE A 435 20.53 30.41 19.37
C ILE A 435 19.75 31.72 19.32
N THR A 436 20.34 32.77 19.87
CA THR A 436 19.79 34.13 19.83
C THR A 436 20.68 34.99 18.94
N GLY A 437 20.09 35.60 17.92
CA GLY A 437 20.78 36.51 17.02
C GLY A 437 21.31 37.73 17.75
N ARG A 438 22.35 38.37 17.20
CA ARG A 438 22.89 39.64 17.70
C ARG A 438 21.87 40.79 17.79
N ASP A 439 20.76 40.67 17.07
CA ASP A 439 19.61 41.56 17.04
C ASP A 439 18.60 41.28 18.17
N GLY A 440 18.86 40.25 18.99
CA GLY A 440 18.02 39.82 20.10
C GLY A 440 16.91 38.85 19.70
N PHE A 441 16.79 38.49 18.42
CA PHE A 441 15.76 37.55 17.95
C PHE A 441 16.20 36.10 18.09
N GLU A 442 15.29 35.23 18.51
CA GLU A 442 15.55 33.79 18.60
C GLU A 442 15.60 33.17 17.20
N LYS A 443 16.75 32.58 16.86
CA LYS A 443 16.98 31.92 15.56
C LYS A 443 16.73 30.41 15.63
N LEU A 444 16.91 29.81 16.81
CA LEU A 444 16.74 28.38 17.03
C LEU A 444 16.43 28.09 18.50
N ASP A 445 15.47 27.22 18.77
CA ASP A 445 15.22 26.62 20.09
C ASP A 445 14.73 25.19 19.88
N VAL A 446 15.63 24.22 20.07
CA VAL A 446 15.37 22.81 19.76
C VAL A 446 15.73 21.91 20.94
N ARG A 447 14.97 20.83 21.09
CA ARG A 447 15.22 19.78 22.09
C ARG A 447 15.67 18.51 21.40
N VAL A 448 16.79 17.97 21.85
CA VAL A 448 17.46 16.81 21.24
C VAL A 448 17.79 15.82 22.36
N PRO A 449 17.52 14.51 22.21
CA PRO A 449 17.96 13.51 23.18
C PRO A 449 19.48 13.57 23.38
N ALA A 450 19.96 13.48 24.63
CA ALA A 450 21.40 13.51 24.92
C ALA A 450 22.17 12.36 24.22
N GLY A 451 21.48 11.28 23.81
CA GLY A 451 22.01 10.18 22.98
C GLY A 451 22.39 10.53 21.54
N PHE A 452 22.13 11.75 21.09
CA PHE A 452 22.26 12.16 19.69
C PHE A 452 23.38 13.19 19.47
N LEU A 453 24.53 13.02 20.14
CA LEU A 453 25.62 14.02 20.13
C LEU A 453 26.29 14.21 18.76
N GLU A 454 26.47 13.13 17.99
CA GLU A 454 27.17 13.19 16.70
C GLU A 454 26.38 13.94 15.61
N GLY A 455 25.07 14.10 15.77
CA GLY A 455 24.22 14.85 14.84
C GLY A 455 24.12 16.35 15.14
N ILE A 456 24.50 16.78 16.36
CA ILE A 456 24.30 18.17 16.82
C ILE A 456 25.16 19.17 16.05
N THR A 457 26.36 18.78 15.63
CA THR A 457 27.25 19.64 14.82
C THR A 457 26.71 19.93 13.42
N ASN A 458 25.82 19.08 12.89
CA ASN A 458 25.11 19.35 11.63
C ASN A 458 23.96 20.35 11.81
N ILE A 459 23.40 20.44 13.03
CA ILE A 459 22.32 21.36 13.38
C ILE A 459 22.89 22.72 13.77
N VAL A 460 23.99 22.73 14.53
CA VAL A 460 24.69 23.94 14.99
C VAL A 460 26.19 23.76 14.72
N PRO A 461 26.68 24.19 13.54
CA PRO A 461 28.09 24.07 13.16
C PRO A 461 29.07 24.72 14.14
N ALA A 462 28.63 25.76 14.86
CA ALA A 462 29.41 26.46 15.88
C ALA A 462 29.74 25.60 17.12
N LEU A 463 29.09 24.43 17.29
CA LEU A 463 29.46 23.44 18.31
C LEU A 463 30.57 22.48 17.83
N GLY A 464 31.07 22.65 16.60
CA GLY A 464 32.20 21.90 16.06
C GLY A 464 33.46 22.07 16.90
N GLY A 465 33.99 20.96 17.41
CA GLY A 465 35.18 20.95 18.28
C GLY A 465 34.88 21.03 19.78
N VAL A 466 33.62 21.19 20.20
CA VAL A 466 33.23 21.14 21.61
C VAL A 466 33.00 19.70 22.04
N ASN A 467 33.70 19.24 23.08
CA ASN A 467 33.52 17.91 23.64
C ASN A 467 32.28 17.86 24.56
N LEU A 468 31.10 17.90 23.94
CA LEU A 468 29.80 17.83 24.62
C LEU A 468 29.65 16.56 25.47
N LYS A 469 30.33 15.47 25.09
CA LYS A 469 30.34 14.22 25.86
C LYS A 469 30.98 14.44 27.23
N ALA A 470 32.17 15.05 27.28
CA ALA A 470 32.82 15.35 28.56
C ALA A 470 32.00 16.30 29.44
N LEU A 471 31.34 17.30 28.85
CA LEU A 471 30.47 18.22 29.59
C LEU A 471 29.22 17.53 30.16
N LEU A 472 28.72 16.51 29.49
CA LEU A 472 27.64 15.67 29.98
C LEU A 472 28.12 14.74 31.10
N ASP A 473 29.30 14.13 30.94
CA ASP A 473 29.93 13.28 31.95
C ASP A 473 30.10 14.05 33.28
N ASP A 474 30.54 15.31 33.21
CA ASP A 474 30.68 16.19 34.37
C ASP A 474 29.32 16.62 34.99
N ALA A 475 28.22 16.48 34.26
CA ALA A 475 26.87 16.87 34.69
C ALA A 475 25.98 15.66 35.03
N ALA A 476 26.53 14.43 35.02
CA ALA A 476 25.79 13.17 35.16
C ALA A 476 25.01 13.05 36.48
N GLU A 477 25.56 13.60 37.57
CA GLU A 477 25.05 13.44 38.93
C GLU A 477 24.26 14.66 39.45
N GLU A 478 24.18 15.74 38.65
CA GLU A 478 23.49 16.96 39.07
C GLU A 478 21.96 16.88 38.86
N VAL A 479 21.22 17.08 39.96
CA VAL A 479 19.76 17.03 40.00
C VAL A 479 19.19 18.41 39.65
N GLY A 480 18.60 18.52 38.45
CA GLY A 480 18.04 19.76 37.92
C GLY A 480 18.64 20.14 36.56
N GLY A 481 18.02 21.10 35.86
CA GLY A 481 18.52 21.56 34.57
C GLY A 481 19.78 22.41 34.71
N LYS A 482 20.80 22.17 33.88
CA LYS A 482 22.11 22.85 33.93
C LYS A 482 22.44 23.52 32.60
N VAL A 483 23.03 24.71 32.64
CA VAL A 483 23.66 25.31 31.44
C VAL A 483 25.00 24.64 31.22
N LEU A 484 25.13 23.89 30.12
CA LEU A 484 26.39 23.24 29.73
C LEU A 484 27.30 24.22 28.98
N LEU A 485 26.73 25.10 28.16
CA LEU A 485 27.45 26.08 27.35
C LEU A 485 26.65 27.36 27.22
N ASP A 486 27.34 28.50 27.26
CA ASP A 486 26.80 29.83 26.95
C ASP A 486 27.93 30.69 26.40
N PHE A 487 27.95 30.88 25.08
CA PHE A 487 29.00 31.64 24.40
C PHE A 487 28.47 32.37 23.16
N ASN A 488 29.22 33.33 22.66
CA ASN A 488 28.93 33.97 21.38
C ASN A 488 29.81 33.36 20.29
N ASP A 489 29.22 33.01 19.15
CA ASP A 489 29.96 32.52 18.00
C ASP A 489 30.72 33.64 17.26
N THR A 490 31.46 33.27 16.22
CA THR A 490 32.25 34.22 15.42
C THR A 490 31.39 35.25 14.65
N MET A 491 30.09 35.01 14.53
CA MET A 491 29.12 35.90 13.89
C MET A 491 28.38 36.80 14.90
N GLY A 492 28.64 36.62 16.19
CA GLY A 492 28.04 37.38 17.28
C GLY A 492 26.67 36.86 17.74
N ASP A 493 26.28 35.66 17.32
CA ASP A 493 25.07 34.99 17.80
C ASP A 493 25.37 34.30 19.14
N ARG A 494 24.47 34.44 20.12
CA ARG A 494 24.59 33.80 21.43
C ARG A 494 24.04 32.38 21.36
N ILE A 495 24.86 31.40 21.68
CA ILE A 495 24.54 29.97 21.68
C ILE A 495 24.51 29.48 23.12
N GLN A 496 23.39 28.88 23.51
CA GLN A 496 23.19 28.30 24.83
C GLN A 496 22.79 26.83 24.70
N VAL A 497 23.43 25.96 25.48
CA VAL A 497 23.09 24.54 25.57
C VAL A 497 22.72 24.22 27.01
N PHE A 498 21.52 23.71 27.20
CA PHE A 498 20.99 23.31 28.50
C PHE A 498 20.83 21.79 28.53
N LEU A 499 21.20 21.17 29.64
CA LEU A 499 20.78 19.83 30.00
C LEU A 499 19.50 19.96 30.81
N GLU A 500 18.36 19.52 30.27
CA GLU A 500 17.07 19.45 30.97
C GLU A 500 16.91 18.04 31.59
#